data_AF-A0A2N8NNK1-F1
#
_entry.id   AF-A0A2N8NNK1-F1
#
_cell.length_a   1.000
_cell.length_b   1.000
_cell.length_c   1.000
_cell.angle_alpha   90.00
_cell.angle_beta   90.00
_cell.angle_gamma   90.00
#
_symmetry.space_group_name_H-M   'P 1'
#
loop_
_entity.id
_entity.type
_entity.pdbx_description
1 polymer ?
#
loop_
_entity_poly.entity_id
_entity_poly.type
_entity_poly.pdbx_seq_one_letter_code
_entity_poly.pdbx_strand_id
1 'polypeptide(L)'
;MGGQDCSALYKIDEQATLDPTADTTVEGKKTIAIRSASGATEDVYQVAVEGDPYILQMKSTRDGRTSTTTYDSFGEKVDIKLPPIEQVISMEQFREQLIP
;
A
#
# COMPACT_ATOMS: atom_id res chain seq x y z
N MET A 1 -19.00 -2.94 13.29
CA MET A 1 -17.71 -2.38 13.73
C MET A 1 -17.27 -1.46 12.60
N GLY A 2 -17.29 -0.15 12.84
CA GLY A 2 -17.29 0.89 11.81
C GLY A 2 -16.00 0.95 11.01
N GLY A 3 -16.13 1.04 9.69
CA GLY A 3 -15.02 1.23 8.79
C GLY A 3 -14.23 2.47 9.19
N GLN A 4 -12.93 2.30 9.38
CA GLN A 4 -12.03 3.44 9.41
C GLN A 4 -12.25 4.22 8.12
N ASP A 5 -12.41 5.53 8.24
CA ASP A 5 -12.43 6.44 7.11
C ASP A 5 -11.22 6.13 6.20
N CYS A 6 -11.44 6.00 4.90
CA CYS A 6 -10.41 5.65 3.93
C CYS A 6 -9.22 6.62 3.99
N SER A 7 -9.42 7.83 4.52
CA SER A 7 -8.37 8.80 4.82
C SER A 7 -7.26 8.24 5.72
N ALA A 8 -7.58 7.29 6.62
CA ALA A 8 -6.61 6.65 7.50
C ALA A 8 -5.53 5.87 6.74
N LEU A 9 -5.81 5.41 5.51
CA LEU A 9 -4.85 4.68 4.67
C LEU A 9 -3.73 5.58 4.13
N TYR A 10 -3.88 6.91 4.22
CA TYR A 10 -2.96 7.90 3.66
C TYR A 10 -2.39 8.84 4.72
N LYS A 11 -2.82 8.71 5.99
CA LYS A 11 -2.36 9.57 7.07
C LYS A 11 -1.02 9.06 7.61
N ILE A 12 -0.02 9.94 7.62
CA ILE A 12 1.25 9.73 8.35
C ILE A 12 1.07 10.26 9.77
N ASP A 13 1.59 9.54 10.75
CA ASP A 13 1.57 9.97 12.16
C ASP A 13 2.35 11.28 12.36
N GLU A 14 1.87 12.17 13.23
CA GLU A 14 2.49 13.48 13.47
C GLU A 14 3.86 13.38 14.16
N GLN A 15 4.14 12.26 14.84
CA GLN A 15 5.43 11.99 15.48
C GLN A 15 6.42 11.32 14.53
N ALA A 16 6.02 11.03 13.28
CA ALA A 16 6.91 10.42 12.31
C ALA A 16 8.06 11.38 11.94
N THR A 17 9.24 10.80 11.71
CA THR A 17 10.47 11.56 11.44
C THR A 17 11.07 11.15 10.12
N LEU A 18 11.80 12.06 9.47
CA LEU A 18 12.59 11.71 8.28
C LEU A 18 13.60 10.61 8.61
N ASP A 19 13.76 9.65 7.72
CA ASP A 19 14.79 8.62 7.76
C ASP A 19 15.56 8.58 6.43
N PRO A 20 16.54 9.50 6.24
CA PRO A 20 17.28 9.59 4.99
C PRO A 20 18.05 8.33 4.61
N THR A 21 18.28 7.42 5.57
CA THR A 21 18.96 6.14 5.32
C THR A 21 18.06 5.14 4.60
N ALA A 22 16.75 5.38 4.63
CA ALA A 22 15.72 4.60 3.95
C ALA A 22 15.19 5.26 2.66
N ASP A 23 15.74 6.42 2.26
CA ASP A 23 15.43 7.07 0.99
C ASP A 23 15.68 6.11 -0.18
N THR A 24 14.74 6.09 -1.13
CA THR A 24 14.82 5.16 -2.26
C THR A 24 14.09 5.67 -3.49
N THR A 25 13.94 4.80 -4.48
CA THR A 25 13.14 5.03 -5.68
C THR A 25 11.98 4.03 -5.72
N VAL A 26 10.75 4.52 -5.88
CA VAL A 26 9.55 3.69 -6.09
C VAL A 26 9.06 3.92 -7.50
N GLU A 27 9.00 2.86 -8.32
CA GLU A 27 8.55 2.92 -9.73
C GLU A 27 9.25 4.02 -10.56
N GLY A 28 10.55 4.21 -10.33
CA GLY A 28 11.35 5.23 -11.02
C GLY A 28 11.28 6.63 -10.42
N LYS A 29 10.39 6.88 -9.44
CA LYS A 29 10.26 8.18 -8.75
C LYS A 29 11.11 8.23 -7.49
N LYS A 30 11.89 9.30 -7.32
CA LYS A 30 12.67 9.54 -6.10
C LYS A 30 11.76 9.82 -4.92
N THR A 31 12.11 9.29 -3.76
CA THR A 31 11.33 9.41 -2.54
C THR A 31 12.19 9.87 -1.37
N ILE A 32 11.57 10.60 -0.45
CA ILE A 32 12.05 10.75 0.92
C ILE A 32 11.33 9.73 1.80
N ALA A 33 12.06 9.11 2.72
CA ALA A 33 11.48 8.20 3.67
C ALA A 33 11.09 8.93 4.96
N ILE A 34 9.87 8.67 5.42
CA ILE A 34 9.34 9.11 6.71
C ILE A 34 9.05 7.85 7.53
N ARG A 35 9.62 7.77 8.73
CA ARG A 35 9.49 6.63 9.64
C ARG A 35 8.62 6.99 10.82
N SER A 36 7.64 6.15 11.10
CA SER A 36 6.82 6.16 12.31
C SER A 36 7.04 4.84 13.05
N ALA A 37 7.37 4.88 14.33
CA ALA A 37 7.59 3.67 15.13
C ALA A 37 6.91 3.79 16.49
N SER A 38 6.23 2.73 16.91
CA SER A 38 5.57 2.62 18.20
C SER A 38 5.65 1.18 18.72
N GLY A 39 6.45 0.96 19.76
CA GLY A 39 6.67 -0.37 20.35
C GLY A 39 7.23 -1.37 19.33
N ALA A 40 6.48 -2.45 19.08
CA ALA A 40 6.83 -3.48 18.10
C ALA A 40 6.26 -3.23 16.69
N THR A 41 5.76 -2.01 16.44
CA THR A 41 5.20 -1.60 15.16
C THR A 41 6.02 -0.48 14.55
N GLU A 42 6.21 -0.55 13.24
CA GLU A 42 6.95 0.43 12.46
C GLU A 42 6.30 0.57 11.08
N ASP A 43 6.20 1.81 10.60
CA ASP A 43 5.80 2.16 9.25
C ASP A 43 6.87 3.07 8.62
N VAL A 44 7.32 2.73 7.42
CA VAL A 44 8.20 3.57 6.59
C VAL A 44 7.42 3.98 5.34
N TYR A 45 7.15 5.27 5.23
CA TYR A 45 6.43 5.91 4.13
C TYR A 45 7.42 6.51 3.13
N GLN A 46 7.31 6.10 1.88
CA GLN A 46 8.08 6.67 0.77
C GLN A 46 7.25 7.75 0.10
N VAL A 47 7.64 9.02 0.26
CA VAL A 47 6.89 10.18 -0.23
C VAL A 47 7.59 10.76 -1.45
N ALA A 48 6.83 11.03 -2.51
CA ALA A 48 7.36 11.60 -3.76
C ALA A 48 8.04 12.96 -3.52
N VAL A 49 9.23 13.13 -4.10
CA VAL A 49 10.00 14.40 -4.06
C VAL A 49 9.56 15.36 -5.15
N GLU A 50 8.99 14.84 -6.24
CA GLU A 50 8.62 15.62 -7.41
C GLU A 50 7.12 15.95 -7.39
N GLY A 51 6.79 17.24 -7.53
CA GLY A 51 5.41 17.73 -7.51
C GLY A 51 4.87 17.94 -6.09
N ASP A 52 3.54 17.94 -5.95
CA ASP A 52 2.89 17.94 -4.64
C ASP A 52 3.24 16.63 -3.91
N PRO A 53 3.64 16.63 -2.64
CA PRO A 53 4.01 15.41 -1.94
C PRO A 53 2.83 14.43 -1.79
N TYR A 54 3.03 13.17 -2.19
CA TYR A 54 2.10 12.07 -1.93
C TYR A 54 2.86 10.78 -1.62
N ILE A 55 2.21 9.87 -0.89
CA ILE A 55 2.78 8.57 -0.53
C ILE A 55 2.77 7.68 -1.76
N LEU A 56 3.93 7.10 -2.10
CA LEU A 56 4.08 6.12 -3.18
C LEU A 56 4.10 4.69 -2.64
N GLN A 57 4.64 4.49 -1.44
CA GLN A 57 4.70 3.18 -0.81
C GLN A 57 4.74 3.31 0.71
N MET A 58 4.13 2.35 1.40
CA MET A 58 4.27 2.14 2.83
C MET A 58 4.80 0.72 3.07
N LYS A 59 5.87 0.61 3.85
CA LYS A 59 6.32 -0.66 4.41
C LYS A 59 5.97 -0.68 5.88
N SER A 60 5.17 -1.65 6.30
CA SER A 60 4.79 -1.84 7.69
C SER A 60 5.45 -3.08 8.27
N THR A 61 6.00 -2.98 9.47
CA THR A 61 6.42 -4.12 10.28
C THR A 61 5.59 -4.17 11.56
N ARG A 62 4.98 -5.32 11.83
CA ARG A 62 4.18 -5.58 13.06
C ARG A 62 4.47 -6.99 13.53
N ASP A 63 4.93 -7.13 14.78
CA ASP A 63 5.26 -8.44 15.38
C ASP A 63 6.18 -9.31 14.50
N GLY A 64 7.18 -8.68 13.87
CA GLY A 64 8.14 -9.33 12.97
C GLY A 64 7.61 -9.68 11.58
N ARG A 65 6.34 -9.39 11.28
CA ARG A 65 5.77 -9.53 9.93
C ARG A 65 5.86 -8.22 9.18
N THR A 66 6.31 -8.28 7.94
CA THR A 66 6.39 -7.11 7.06
C THR A 66 5.35 -7.19 5.96
N SER A 67 4.65 -6.09 5.70
CA SER A 67 3.76 -5.89 4.56
C SER A 67 4.16 -4.64 3.79
N THR A 68 3.93 -4.67 2.48
CA THR A 68 4.18 -3.50 1.61
C THR A 68 2.89 -3.14 0.91
N THR A 69 2.54 -1.86 0.93
CA THR A 69 1.44 -1.27 0.15
C THR A 69 2.03 -0.26 -0.81
N THR A 70 1.79 -0.43 -2.10
CA THR A 70 2.12 0.56 -3.14
C THR A 70 0.85 1.33 -3.49
N TYR A 71 0.99 2.64 -3.66
CA TYR A 71 -0.12 3.52 -4.03
C TYR A 71 0.16 4.10 -5.41
N ASP A 72 -0.81 3.97 -6.31
CA ASP A 72 -0.73 4.44 -7.69
C ASP A 72 -2.00 5.19 -8.10
N SER A 73 -2.04 5.60 -9.38
CA SER A 73 -3.26 6.08 -10.05
C SER A 73 -3.99 7.21 -9.30
N PHE A 74 -3.25 8.07 -8.59
CA PHE A 74 -3.82 9.14 -7.78
C PHE A 74 -4.65 10.12 -8.63
N GLY A 75 -5.94 10.22 -8.33
CA GLY A 75 -6.88 11.08 -9.06
C GLY A 75 -7.31 10.54 -10.42
N GLU A 76 -6.81 9.38 -10.84
CA GLU A 76 -7.21 8.74 -12.09
C GLU A 76 -8.59 8.09 -11.96
N LYS A 77 -9.33 8.04 -13.08
CA LYS A 77 -10.60 7.32 -13.16
C LYS A 77 -10.34 5.90 -13.61
N VAL A 78 -10.83 4.94 -12.85
CA VAL A 78 -10.77 3.52 -13.21
C VAL A 78 -12.14 3.08 -13.71
N ASP A 79 -12.18 2.43 -14.87
CA ASP A 79 -13.37 1.76 -15.39
C ASP A 79 -13.41 0.32 -14.89
N ILE A 80 -14.44 -0.04 -14.11
CA ILE A 80 -14.59 -1.38 -13.55
C ILE A 80 -15.56 -2.17 -14.42
N LYS A 81 -15.04 -3.19 -15.10
CA LYS A 81 -15.84 -4.13 -15.88
C LYS A 81 -15.96 -5.44 -15.13
N LEU A 82 -17.20 -5.88 -14.90
CA LEU A 82 -17.45 -7.20 -14.34
C LEU A 82 -17.00 -8.27 -15.35
N PRO A 83 -16.36 -9.36 -14.88
CA PRO A 83 -16.09 -10.49 -15.75
C PRO A 83 -17.41 -11.07 -16.27
N PRO A 84 -17.44 -11.61 -17.51
CA PRO A 84 -18.58 -12.38 -18.00
C PRO A 84 -18.93 -13.50 -17.02
N ILE A 85 -20.21 -13.78 -16.80
CA ILE A 85 -20.65 -14.75 -15.78
C ILE A 85 -20.15 -16.17 -16.09
N GLU A 86 -19.90 -16.47 -17.36
CA GLU A 86 -19.32 -17.73 -17.82
C GLU A 86 -17.86 -17.91 -17.38
N GLN A 87 -17.19 -16.83 -16.95
CA GLN A 87 -15.83 -16.84 -16.38
C GLN A 87 -15.83 -16.83 -14.85
N VAL A 88 -17.00 -16.77 -14.22
CA VAL A 88 -17.15 -16.80 -12.76
C VAL A 88 -17.38 -18.24 -12.34
N ILE A 89 -16.35 -18.86 -11.75
CA ILE A 89 -16.41 -20.22 -11.23
C ILE A 89 -16.51 -20.23 -9.71
N SER A 90 -17.05 -21.30 -9.14
CA SER A 90 -17.05 -21.49 -7.68
C SER A 90 -15.63 -21.77 -7.16
N MET A 91 -15.40 -21.56 -5.87
CA MET A 91 -14.14 -21.95 -5.22
C MET A 91 -13.86 -23.46 -5.30
N GLU A 92 -14.89 -24.29 -5.40
CA GLU A 92 -14.77 -25.73 -5.60
C GLU A 92 -14.21 -26.03 -7.00
N GLN A 93 -14.84 -25.48 -8.05
CA GLN A 93 -14.38 -25.62 -9.44
C GLN A 93 -12.96 -25.06 -9.63
N PHE A 94 -12.63 -23.93 -8.99
CA PHE A 94 -11.27 -23.38 -9.03
C PHE A 94 -10.25 -24.35 -8.45
N ARG A 95 -10.58 -25.02 -7.32
CA ARG A 95 -9.68 -26.01 -6.70
C ARG A 95 -9.50 -27.26 -7.55
N GLU A 96 -10.56 -27.74 -8.20
CA GLU A 96 -10.48 -28.88 -9.13
C GLU A 96 -9.51 -28.61 -10.29
N GLN A 97 -9.44 -27.37 -10.79
CA GLN A 97 -8.50 -26.99 -11.86
C GLN A 97 -7.03 -26.88 -11.41
N LEU A 98 -6.78 -26.75 -10.10
CA LEU A 98 -5.42 -26.69 -9.53
C LEU A 98 -4.84 -28.07 -9.21
N ILE A 99 -5.67 -29.10 -9.20
CA ILE A 99 -5.25 -30.49 -8.96
C ILE A 99 -4.96 -31.11 -10.34
N PRO A 100 -3.71 -31.48 -10.64
CA PRO A 100 -3.33 -32.06 -11.93
C PRO A 100 -3.97 -33.44 -12.21
#